data_AF-A0A380DXU9-F1
#
_entry.id   AF-A0A380DXU9-F1
#
_cell.length_a   1.000
_cell.length_b   1.000
_cell.length_c   1.000
_cell.angle_alpha   90.00
_cell.angle_beta   90.00
_cell.angle_gamma   90.00
#
_symmetry.space_group_name_H-M   'P 1'
#
loop_
_entity.id
_entity.type
_entity.pdbx_description
1 polymer ?
#
loop_
_entity_poly.entity_id
_entity_poly.type
_entity_poly.pdbx_seq_one_letter_code
_entity_poly.pdbx_strand_id
1 'polypeptide(L)'
;MKIVAITSCPNGIAHTYMAQEKLEQVAKEMGVDIKVETQGGVGAENVLTTQDIEEADGVIIAADKQVDLSRFVGKRLINENVREGIHNPRDLIQRIINQDAPIYQSETNYHSKDRDKSKSGIQMVYQHLMNGVSFMVPFIVVGGLLIAIALTLGGETTSKGLVIPDDSFWKSIENIGSLAFKFMVPILAGYIAVSIADKPGLVPGMIGGAIAADGSFYGSDAGAGFLGGIVAGFLAGYIAKWIKDIKVPKAMAPIMPIIIIPIISSVVVGLIFIF
;
A
#
# COMPACT_ATOMS: atom_id res chain seq x y z
N MET A 1 -6.78 -34.62 -7.17
CA MET A 1 -6.20 -33.71 -6.17
C MET A 1 -6.58 -32.31 -6.57
N LYS A 2 -7.06 -31.51 -5.61
CA LYS A 2 -7.48 -30.13 -5.81
C LYS A 2 -6.59 -29.20 -4.99
N ILE A 3 -5.93 -28.26 -5.65
CA ILE A 3 -5.09 -27.23 -5.03
C ILE A 3 -5.75 -25.88 -5.23
N VAL A 4 -5.69 -25.03 -4.22
CA VAL A 4 -6.01 -23.61 -4.38
C VAL A 4 -4.75 -22.78 -4.20
N ALA A 5 -4.66 -21.66 -4.91
CA ALA A 5 -3.51 -20.78 -4.80
C ALA A 5 -3.90 -19.31 -4.74
N ILE A 6 -3.04 -18.50 -4.12
CA ILE A 6 -3.09 -17.04 -4.20
C ILE A 6 -1.78 -16.54 -4.77
N THR A 7 -1.84 -15.70 -5.79
CA THR A 7 -0.67 -14.96 -6.27
C THR A 7 -0.84 -13.47 -6.03
N SER A 8 0.23 -12.80 -5.59
CA SER A 8 0.18 -11.35 -5.35
C SER A 8 1.55 -10.69 -5.48
N CYS A 9 1.66 -9.68 -6.33
CA CYS A 9 2.81 -8.79 -6.38
C CYS A 9 2.32 -7.34 -6.20
N PRO A 10 2.92 -6.54 -5.30
CA PRO A 10 2.53 -5.14 -5.11
C PRO A 10 2.90 -4.26 -6.33
N ASN A 11 3.87 -4.72 -7.12
CA ASN A 11 4.45 -3.96 -8.24
C ASN A 11 3.76 -4.30 -9.57
N GLY A 12 2.50 -3.87 -9.72
CA GLY A 12 1.73 -4.04 -10.96
C GLY A 12 0.96 -5.36 -11.02
N ILE A 13 0.76 -5.87 -12.24
CA ILE A 13 -0.04 -7.08 -12.49
C ILE A 13 0.74 -8.23 -13.15
N ALA A 14 1.91 -7.93 -13.73
CA ALA A 14 2.64 -8.87 -14.57
C ALA A 14 3.09 -10.12 -13.80
N HIS A 15 3.78 -9.96 -12.67
CA HIS A 15 4.24 -11.11 -11.87
C HIS A 15 3.07 -11.89 -11.25
N THR A 16 2.00 -11.20 -10.86
CA THR A 16 0.78 -11.84 -10.32
C THR A 16 0.16 -12.81 -11.34
N TYR A 17 -0.09 -12.35 -12.58
CA TYR A 17 -0.65 -13.20 -13.63
C TYR A 17 0.36 -14.23 -14.15
N MET A 18 1.64 -13.88 -14.24
CA MET A 18 2.68 -14.83 -14.67
C MET A 18 2.79 -16.01 -13.69
N ALA A 19 2.75 -15.74 -12.38
CA ALA A 19 2.71 -16.80 -11.37
C ALA A 19 1.44 -17.64 -11.49
N GLN A 20 0.27 -17.02 -11.72
CA GLN A 20 -0.99 -17.74 -11.96
C GLN A 20 -0.84 -18.69 -13.16
N GLU A 21 -0.47 -18.16 -14.33
CA GLU A 21 -0.40 -18.93 -15.58
C GLU A 21 0.60 -20.08 -15.46
N LYS A 22 1.75 -19.85 -14.80
CA LYS A 22 2.76 -20.89 -14.58
C LYS A 22 2.28 -21.99 -13.64
N LEU A 23 1.59 -21.64 -12.55
CA LEU A 23 0.97 -22.62 -11.66
C LEU A 23 -0.13 -23.43 -12.36
N GLU A 24 -1.02 -22.77 -13.11
CA GLU A 24 -2.08 -23.43 -13.89
C GLU A 24 -1.54 -24.35 -14.98
N GLN A 25 -0.53 -23.88 -15.73
CA GLN A 25 0.13 -24.66 -16.77
C GLN A 25 0.74 -25.94 -16.18
N VAL A 26 1.52 -25.82 -15.10
CA VAL A 26 2.22 -26.96 -14.52
C VAL A 26 1.27 -27.89 -13.78
N ALA A 27 0.24 -27.37 -13.11
CA ALA A 27 -0.80 -28.22 -12.50
C ALA A 27 -1.49 -29.08 -13.56
N LYS A 28 -1.82 -28.50 -14.72
CA LYS A 28 -2.38 -29.23 -15.87
C LYS A 28 -1.43 -30.31 -16.39
N GLU A 29 -0.13 -30.01 -16.52
CA GLU A 29 0.89 -31.00 -16.89
C GLU A 29 0.98 -32.16 -15.89
N MET A 30 0.76 -31.87 -14.60
CA MET A 30 0.83 -32.85 -13.50
C MET A 30 -0.52 -33.54 -13.21
N GLY A 31 -1.59 -33.22 -13.95
CA GLY A 31 -2.92 -33.79 -13.73
C GLY A 31 -3.58 -33.36 -12.42
N VAL A 32 -3.21 -32.18 -11.90
CA VAL A 32 -3.76 -31.58 -10.68
C VAL A 32 -4.76 -30.50 -11.05
N ASP A 33 -5.92 -30.51 -10.40
CA ASP A 33 -6.89 -29.42 -10.52
C ASP A 33 -6.43 -28.25 -9.64
N ILE A 34 -6.27 -27.06 -10.23
CA ILE A 34 -5.83 -25.87 -9.50
C ILE A 34 -6.74 -24.68 -9.79
N LYS A 35 -7.13 -23.96 -8.73
CA LYS A 35 -7.79 -22.67 -8.84
C LYS A 35 -6.92 -21.58 -8.22
N VAL A 36 -6.65 -20.52 -8.97
CA VAL A 36 -5.76 -19.43 -8.53
C VAL A 36 -6.54 -18.14 -8.39
N GLU A 37 -6.53 -17.56 -7.19
CA GLU A 37 -6.96 -16.18 -6.94
C GLU A 37 -5.77 -15.24 -7.13
N THR A 38 -5.97 -14.18 -7.91
CA THR A 38 -4.95 -13.15 -8.12
C THR A 38 -5.28 -11.92 -7.31
N GLN A 39 -4.29 -11.36 -6.62
CA GLN A 39 -4.42 -10.11 -5.88
C GLN A 39 -3.37 -9.12 -6.38
N GLY A 40 -3.68 -8.40 -7.46
CA GLY A 40 -2.78 -7.46 -8.12
C GLY A 40 -3.14 -5.99 -7.89
N GLY A 41 -2.48 -5.10 -8.62
CA GLY A 41 -2.76 -3.66 -8.58
C GLY A 41 -4.18 -3.24 -9.02
N VAL A 42 -4.95 -4.16 -9.63
CA VAL A 42 -6.33 -3.96 -10.09
C VAL A 42 -7.36 -4.44 -9.05
N GLY A 43 -6.93 -5.17 -8.02
CA GLY A 43 -7.81 -5.79 -7.02
C GLY A 43 -7.68 -7.31 -7.00
N ALA A 44 -8.59 -7.98 -6.29
CA ALA A 44 -8.67 -9.42 -6.25
C ALA A 44 -9.58 -9.96 -7.36
N GLU A 45 -9.11 -10.95 -8.12
CA GLU A 45 -9.86 -11.65 -9.17
C GLU A 45 -9.82 -13.16 -8.92
N ASN A 46 -10.81 -13.88 -9.48
CA ASN A 46 -10.96 -15.33 -9.28
C ASN A 46 -11.01 -15.74 -7.79
N VAL A 47 -11.60 -14.89 -6.96
CA VAL A 47 -11.64 -15.04 -5.50
C VAL A 47 -12.09 -16.44 -5.11
N LEU A 48 -11.29 -17.09 -4.26
CA LEU A 48 -11.57 -18.42 -3.73
C LEU A 48 -12.81 -18.37 -2.84
N THR A 49 -13.78 -19.21 -3.17
CA THR A 49 -14.98 -19.40 -2.35
C THR A 49 -14.66 -20.33 -1.18
N THR A 50 -15.52 -20.31 -0.16
CA THR A 50 -15.41 -21.24 0.96
C THR A 50 -15.39 -22.70 0.49
N GLN A 51 -16.22 -23.04 -0.51
CA GLN A 51 -16.27 -24.37 -1.09
C GLN A 51 -14.95 -24.76 -1.77
N ASP A 52 -14.32 -23.85 -2.53
CA ASP A 52 -13.02 -24.12 -3.15
C ASP A 52 -11.96 -24.50 -2.11
N ILE A 53 -11.98 -23.80 -0.97
CA ILE A 53 -11.02 -23.99 0.11
C ILE A 53 -11.31 -25.29 0.86
N GLU A 54 -12.58 -25.57 1.19
CA GLU A 54 -12.99 -26.80 1.87
C GLU A 54 -12.62 -28.05 1.07
N GLU A 55 -12.82 -28.04 -0.25
CA GLU A 55 -12.49 -29.15 -1.15
C GLU A 55 -10.98 -29.25 -1.47
N ALA A 56 -10.17 -28.23 -1.14
CA ALA A 56 -8.75 -28.22 -1.45
C ALA A 56 -7.95 -29.18 -0.53
N ASP A 57 -7.09 -29.98 -1.15
CA ASP A 57 -6.11 -30.85 -0.50
C ASP A 57 -4.90 -30.04 0.02
N GLY A 58 -4.62 -28.89 -0.60
CA GLY A 58 -3.54 -27.99 -0.21
C GLY A 58 -3.67 -26.58 -0.79
N VAL A 59 -2.90 -25.67 -0.21
CA VAL A 59 -2.92 -24.22 -0.48
C VAL A 59 -1.51 -23.76 -0.83
N ILE A 60 -1.35 -23.03 -1.93
CA ILE A 60 -0.10 -22.37 -2.32
C ILE A 60 -0.28 -20.86 -2.27
N ILE A 61 0.51 -20.18 -1.45
CA ILE A 61 0.60 -18.72 -1.43
C ILE A 61 1.91 -18.35 -2.10
N ALA A 62 1.84 -17.65 -3.24
CA ALA A 62 2.98 -17.12 -3.97
C ALA A 62 2.84 -15.58 -4.02
N ALA A 63 3.20 -14.92 -2.92
CA ALA A 63 2.87 -13.52 -2.70
C ALA A 63 4.04 -12.70 -2.10
N ASP A 64 4.25 -11.51 -2.65
CA ASP A 64 5.14 -10.48 -2.11
C ASP A 64 4.38 -9.44 -1.27
N LYS A 65 3.04 -9.50 -1.25
CA LYS A 65 2.15 -8.69 -0.42
C LYS A 65 1.61 -9.54 0.73
N GLN A 66 1.29 -8.92 1.86
CA GLN A 66 0.57 -9.60 2.94
C GLN A 66 -0.82 -10.06 2.46
N VAL A 67 -1.09 -11.35 2.61
CA VAL A 67 -2.35 -12.03 2.26
C VAL A 67 -3.04 -12.50 3.56
N ASP A 68 -4.38 -12.42 3.60
CA ASP A 68 -5.16 -12.98 4.69
C ASP A 68 -5.17 -14.52 4.62
N LEU A 69 -4.53 -15.16 5.60
CA LEU A 69 -4.41 -16.62 5.69
C LEU A 69 -5.47 -17.27 6.60
N SER A 70 -6.30 -16.47 7.27
CA SER A 70 -7.27 -16.95 8.27
C SER A 70 -8.24 -17.99 7.70
N ARG A 71 -8.58 -17.87 6.41
CA ARG A 71 -9.46 -18.82 5.70
C ARG A 71 -8.83 -20.18 5.39
N PHE A 72 -7.53 -20.37 5.62
CA PHE A 72 -6.80 -21.62 5.30
C PHE A 72 -6.39 -22.42 6.53
N VAL A 73 -6.92 -22.10 7.72
CA VAL A 73 -6.63 -22.86 8.95
C VAL A 73 -7.04 -24.33 8.77
N GLY A 74 -6.14 -25.23 9.15
CA GLY A 74 -6.30 -26.68 9.00
C GLY A 74 -5.91 -27.22 7.63
N LYS A 75 -5.56 -26.37 6.66
CA LYS A 75 -5.09 -26.80 5.34
C LYS A 75 -3.57 -26.91 5.28
N ARG A 76 -3.07 -27.83 4.45
CA ARG A 76 -1.65 -27.89 4.12
C ARG A 76 -1.29 -26.66 3.31
N LEU A 77 -0.34 -25.85 3.78
CA LEU A 77 -0.09 -24.54 3.20
C LEU A 77 1.41 -24.33 2.95
N ILE A 78 1.73 -23.90 1.74
CA ILE A 78 3.05 -23.38 1.36
C ILE A 78 2.92 -21.88 1.21
N ASN A 79 3.83 -21.12 1.83
CA ASN A 79 3.85 -19.66 1.76
C ASN A 79 5.23 -19.19 1.29
N GLU A 80 5.29 -18.71 0.05
CA GLU A 80 6.50 -18.31 -0.63
C GLU A 80 6.26 -16.96 -1.34
N ASN A 81 7.34 -16.36 -1.83
CA ASN A 81 7.28 -15.13 -2.62
C ASN A 81 6.67 -15.39 -4.02
N VAL A 82 6.25 -14.33 -4.73
CA VAL A 82 5.63 -14.48 -6.06
C VAL A 82 6.60 -15.08 -7.09
N ARG A 83 7.90 -14.86 -6.90
CA ARG A 83 8.96 -15.30 -7.79
C ARG A 83 9.13 -16.82 -7.77
N GLU A 84 8.93 -17.46 -6.61
CA GLU A 84 8.87 -18.93 -6.51
C GLU A 84 7.72 -19.50 -7.33
N GLY A 85 6.55 -18.85 -7.33
CA GLY A 85 5.41 -19.22 -8.17
C GLY A 85 5.70 -19.13 -9.68
N ILE A 86 6.66 -18.30 -10.09
CA ILE A 86 7.07 -18.13 -11.50
C ILE A 86 8.16 -19.13 -11.89
N HIS A 87 9.19 -19.28 -11.07
CA HIS A 87 10.38 -20.05 -11.42
C HIS A 87 10.32 -21.52 -11.00
N ASN A 88 9.65 -21.82 -9.88
CA ASN A 88 9.60 -23.16 -9.30
C ASN A 88 8.17 -23.71 -9.10
N PRO A 89 7.18 -23.46 -10.00
CA PRO A 89 5.79 -23.89 -9.80
C PRO A 89 5.64 -25.41 -9.62
N ARG A 90 6.47 -26.19 -10.31
CA ARG A 90 6.47 -27.66 -10.22
C ARG A 90 6.86 -28.15 -8.83
N ASP A 91 7.86 -27.53 -8.21
CA ASP A 91 8.28 -27.88 -6.86
C ASP A 91 7.19 -27.57 -5.83
N LEU A 92 6.57 -26.39 -5.93
CA LEU A 92 5.47 -26.00 -5.04
C LEU A 92 4.30 -26.99 -5.10
N ILE A 93 3.88 -27.37 -6.32
CA ILE A 93 2.81 -28.35 -6.52
C ILE A 93 3.25 -29.73 -6.01
N GLN A 94 4.49 -30.15 -6.27
CA GLN A 94 5.01 -31.44 -5.82
C GLN A 94 5.07 -31.56 -4.29
N ARG A 95 5.47 -30.48 -3.59
CA ARG A 95 5.49 -30.43 -2.13
C ARG A 95 4.08 -30.60 -1.53
N ILE A 96 3.04 -30.07 -2.18
CA ILE A 96 1.65 -30.34 -1.78
C ILE A 96 1.28 -31.80 -2.05
N ILE A 97 1.60 -32.34 -3.23
CA ILE A 97 1.31 -33.74 -3.60
C ILE A 97 1.94 -34.72 -2.60
N ASN A 98 3.21 -34.49 -2.26
CA ASN A 98 3.97 -35.32 -1.34
C ASN A 98 3.55 -35.15 0.13
N GLN A 99 2.68 -34.19 0.42
CA GLN A 99 2.28 -33.82 1.78
C GLN A 99 3.43 -33.27 2.65
N ASP A 100 4.44 -32.68 2.01
CA ASP A 100 5.63 -32.08 2.64
C ASP A 100 5.36 -30.66 3.20
N ALA A 101 4.16 -30.12 2.95
CA ALA A 101 3.73 -28.83 3.47
C ALA A 101 3.13 -28.95 4.89
N PRO A 102 3.49 -28.03 5.82
CA PRO A 102 2.91 -28.00 7.14
C PRO A 102 1.41 -27.69 7.09
N ILE A 103 0.65 -28.24 8.05
CA ILE A 103 -0.73 -27.84 8.26
C ILE A 103 -0.71 -26.45 8.89
N TYR A 104 -1.31 -25.48 8.21
CA TYR A 104 -1.43 -24.13 8.73
C TYR A 104 -2.36 -24.14 9.94
N GLN A 105 -1.83 -23.79 11.08
CA GLN A 105 -2.61 -23.46 12.27
C GLN A 105 -2.57 -21.95 12.41
N SER A 106 -3.71 -21.32 12.69
CA SER A 106 -3.67 -19.95 13.18
C SER A 106 -2.84 -19.96 14.46
N GLU A 107 -1.77 -19.19 14.53
CA GLU A 107 -0.94 -19.09 15.72
C GLU A 107 -1.76 -18.59 16.92
N THR A 108 -2.28 -19.52 17.70
CA THR A 108 -2.74 -19.29 19.07
C THR A 108 -1.89 -20.16 19.99
N ASN A 109 -0.70 -19.66 20.35
CA ASN A 109 -0.08 -19.72 21.70
C ASN A 109 1.46 -19.66 21.67
N TYR A 110 2.03 -18.45 21.61
CA TYR A 110 3.17 -18.03 22.45
C TYR A 110 2.98 -16.55 22.77
N HIS A 111 2.64 -16.26 24.02
CA HIS A 111 2.52 -14.94 24.67
C HIS A 111 2.30 -13.70 23.77
N SER A 112 1.03 -13.37 23.55
CA SER A 112 0.51 -12.02 23.85
C SER A 112 -0.90 -12.16 24.38
N LYS A 113 -1.05 -12.11 25.71
CA LYS A 113 -2.30 -11.61 26.31
C LYS A 113 -2.58 -10.25 25.65
N ASP A 114 -3.83 -10.04 25.25
CA ASP A 114 -4.35 -8.96 24.40
C ASP A 114 -4.11 -9.11 22.89
N ARG A 115 -5.12 -9.65 22.20
CA ARG A 115 -5.94 -8.90 21.20
C ARG A 115 -6.94 -9.84 20.51
N ASP A 116 -7.91 -10.30 21.28
CA ASP A 116 -9.21 -10.71 20.74
C ASP A 116 -10.31 -9.83 21.36
N LYS A 117 -10.13 -8.53 21.15
CA LYS A 117 -11.22 -7.56 21.18
C LYS A 117 -11.34 -7.10 19.75
N SER A 118 -12.56 -7.11 19.20
CA SER A 118 -13.02 -6.20 18.15
C SER A 118 -12.06 -5.02 18.05
N LYS A 119 -11.27 -4.91 16.97
CA LYS A 119 -10.27 -3.84 16.84
C LYS A 119 -11.00 -2.54 17.08
N SER A 120 -10.77 -1.94 18.26
CA SER A 120 -11.35 -0.66 18.63
C SER A 120 -11.11 0.30 17.48
N GLY A 121 -12.11 1.08 17.06
CA GLY A 121 -11.97 2.01 15.93
C GLY A 121 -10.70 2.88 16.04
N ILE A 122 -10.27 3.17 17.27
CA ILE A 122 -9.02 3.85 17.61
C ILE A 122 -7.76 3.10 17.10
N GLN A 123 -7.71 1.78 17.24
CA GLN A 123 -6.58 0.98 16.77
C GLN A 123 -6.49 0.98 15.24
N MET A 124 -7.62 1.01 14.54
CA MET A 124 -7.66 1.08 13.08
C MET A 124 -7.19 2.46 12.59
N VAL A 125 -7.69 3.54 13.20
CA VAL A 125 -7.22 4.92 12.93
C VAL A 125 -5.71 5.04 13.17
N TYR A 126 -5.21 4.49 14.28
CA TYR A 126 -3.78 4.46 14.56
C TYR A 126 -2.98 3.73 13.48
N GLN A 127 -3.45 2.58 12.99
CA GLN A 127 -2.78 1.84 11.92
C GLN A 127 -2.68 2.65 10.62
N HIS A 128 -3.78 3.31 10.21
CA HIS A 128 -3.78 4.17 9.03
C HIS A 128 -2.81 5.33 9.16
N LEU A 129 -2.82 5.99 10.33
CA LEU A 129 -1.89 7.08 10.64
C LEU A 129 -0.43 6.60 10.58
N MET A 130 -0.13 5.46 11.21
CA MET A 130 1.22 4.90 11.23
C MET A 130 1.72 4.52 9.84
N ASN A 131 0.84 4.04 8.95
CA ASN A 131 1.23 3.81 7.56
C ASN A 131 1.74 5.10 6.92
N GLY A 132 1.00 6.21 7.04
CA GLY A 132 1.44 7.51 6.54
C GLY A 132 2.77 7.97 7.14
N VAL A 133 2.92 7.86 8.46
CA VAL A 133 4.13 8.27 9.17
C VAL A 133 5.35 7.48 8.67
N SER A 134 5.24 6.16 8.52
CA SER A 134 6.35 5.31 8.05
C SER A 134 6.88 5.73 6.68
N PHE A 135 6.01 6.12 5.75
CA PHE A 135 6.42 6.61 4.42
C PHE A 135 6.94 8.05 4.43
N MET A 136 6.54 8.86 5.41
CA MET A 136 7.00 10.24 5.55
C MET A 136 8.42 10.35 6.15
N VAL A 137 8.79 9.46 7.09
CA VAL A 137 10.08 9.55 7.82
C VAL A 137 11.30 9.65 6.89
N PRO A 138 11.45 8.86 5.81
CA PRO A 138 12.58 9.00 4.90
C PRO A 138 12.73 10.40 4.29
N PHE A 139 11.62 11.09 3.99
CA PHE A 139 11.64 12.45 3.46
C PHE A 139 12.14 13.46 4.50
N ILE A 140 11.75 13.29 5.76
CA ILE A 140 12.24 14.13 6.87
C ILE A 140 13.73 13.92 7.08
N VAL A 141 14.20 12.67 7.03
CA VAL A 141 15.63 12.35 7.20
C VAL A 141 16.45 12.98 6.09
N VAL A 142 16.05 12.79 4.83
CA VAL A 142 16.76 13.38 3.67
C VAL A 142 16.70 14.91 3.72
N GLY A 143 15.52 15.50 3.96
CA GLY A 143 15.35 16.94 4.03
C GLY A 143 16.21 17.57 5.14
N GLY A 144 16.13 17.02 6.35
CA GLY A 144 16.83 17.51 7.53
C GLY A 144 18.35 17.42 7.39
N LEU A 145 18.86 16.27 6.96
CA LEU A 145 20.31 16.09 6.81
C LEU A 145 20.88 16.98 5.70
N LEU A 146 20.21 17.08 4.55
CA LEU A 146 20.72 17.90 3.44
C LEU A 146 20.76 19.39 3.80
N ILE A 147 19.72 19.92 4.44
CA ILE A 147 19.71 21.31 4.92
C ILE A 147 20.82 21.52 5.96
N ALA A 148 20.96 20.61 6.93
CA ALA A 148 21.98 20.73 7.96
C ALA A 148 23.41 20.70 7.39
N ILE A 149 23.68 19.80 6.44
CA ILE A 149 24.98 19.69 5.77
C ILE A 149 25.27 20.94 4.93
N ALA A 150 24.27 21.43 4.18
CA ALA A 150 24.41 22.61 3.35
C ALA A 150 24.72 23.86 4.18
N LEU A 151 24.03 24.04 5.32
CA LEU A 151 24.30 25.13 6.26
C LEU A 151 25.68 24.99 6.91
N THR A 152 26.06 23.78 7.32
CA THR A 152 27.34 23.55 8.01
C THR A 152 28.54 23.80 7.10
N LEU A 153 28.45 23.41 5.82
CA LEU A 153 29.58 23.47 4.89
C LEU A 153 29.56 24.72 3.97
N GLY A 154 28.38 25.31 3.75
CA GLY A 154 28.18 26.41 2.82
C GLY A 154 27.54 27.66 3.43
N GLY A 155 27.27 27.66 4.73
CA GLY A 155 26.69 28.80 5.42
C GLY A 155 27.73 29.85 5.79
N GLU A 156 27.40 31.11 5.56
CA GLU A 156 28.17 32.28 5.96
C GLU A 156 27.47 33.02 7.10
N THR A 157 28.25 33.58 8.02
CA THR A 157 27.69 34.34 9.15
C THR A 157 27.23 35.71 8.69
N THR A 158 25.93 35.96 8.85
CA THR A 158 25.30 37.24 8.53
C THR A 158 24.62 37.82 9.75
N SER A 159 24.14 39.07 9.66
CA SER A 159 23.32 39.70 10.69
C SER A 159 21.99 38.98 10.97
N LYS A 160 21.57 38.06 10.09
CA LYS A 160 20.36 37.22 10.22
C LYS A 160 20.66 35.79 10.66
N GLY A 161 21.92 35.47 11.00
CA GLY A 161 22.38 34.13 11.32
C GLY A 161 23.18 33.49 10.19
N LEU A 162 23.26 32.15 10.20
CA LEU A 162 23.99 31.37 9.20
C LEU A 162 23.14 31.25 7.94
N VAL A 163 23.62 31.79 6.81
CA VAL A 163 22.87 31.85 5.55
C VAL A 163 23.75 31.33 4.42
N ILE A 164 23.17 30.52 3.54
CA ILE A 164 23.87 30.00 2.35
C ILE A 164 23.75 31.03 1.22
N PRO A 165 24.86 31.46 0.59
CA PRO A 165 24.83 32.35 -0.57
C PRO A 165 24.01 31.75 -1.72
N ASP A 166 23.19 32.57 -2.39
CA ASP A 166 22.25 32.08 -3.41
C ASP A 166 22.92 31.53 -4.68
N ASP A 167 24.14 31.98 -4.98
CA ASP A 167 24.97 31.54 -6.11
C ASP A 167 25.85 30.31 -5.77
N SER A 168 25.80 29.84 -4.53
CA SER A 168 26.60 28.71 -4.06
C SER A 168 26.03 27.35 -4.49
N PHE A 169 26.92 26.38 -4.73
CA PHE A 169 26.55 24.97 -4.87
C PHE A 169 25.71 24.47 -3.69
N TRP A 170 26.01 24.91 -2.47
CA TRP A 170 25.30 24.51 -1.26
C TRP A 170 23.84 24.97 -1.24
N LYS A 171 23.50 26.05 -1.96
CA LYS A 171 22.11 26.49 -2.12
C LYS A 171 21.28 25.45 -2.85
N SER A 172 21.89 24.78 -3.82
CA SER A 172 21.23 23.68 -4.54
C SER A 172 20.94 22.50 -3.61
N ILE A 173 21.88 22.17 -2.71
CA ILE A 173 21.69 21.12 -1.71
C ILE A 173 20.59 21.49 -0.71
N GLU A 174 20.57 22.73 -0.22
CA GLU A 174 19.50 23.25 0.64
C GLU A 174 18.14 23.16 -0.07
N ASN A 175 18.05 23.57 -1.34
CA ASN A 175 16.82 23.53 -2.13
C ASN A 175 16.30 22.09 -2.31
N ILE A 176 17.18 21.11 -2.53
CA ILE A 176 16.80 19.69 -2.59
C ILE A 176 16.24 19.24 -1.24
N GLY A 177 16.90 19.61 -0.13
CA GLY A 177 16.42 19.28 1.21
C GLY A 177 15.08 19.94 1.54
N SER A 178 14.90 21.21 1.16
CA SER A 178 13.65 21.95 1.31
C SER A 178 12.52 21.30 0.52
N LEU A 179 12.78 20.87 -0.72
CA LEU A 179 11.81 20.15 -1.53
C LEU A 179 11.41 18.81 -0.90
N ALA A 180 12.38 18.05 -0.36
CA ALA A 180 12.08 16.81 0.37
C ALA A 180 11.15 17.05 1.56
N PHE A 181 11.38 18.12 2.33
CA PHE A 181 10.48 18.52 3.42
C PHE A 181 9.08 18.91 2.94
N LYS A 182 8.96 19.61 1.81
CA LYS A 182 7.65 19.96 1.23
C LYS A 182 6.82 18.72 0.88
N PHE A 183 7.45 17.62 0.51
CA PHE A 183 6.76 16.36 0.25
C PHE A 183 6.29 15.61 1.50
N MET A 184 6.73 15.99 2.71
CA MET A 184 6.41 15.22 3.92
C MET A 184 4.89 15.09 4.15
N VAL A 185 4.15 16.21 4.04
CA VAL A 185 2.70 16.25 4.32
C VAL A 185 1.90 15.57 3.20
N PRO A 186 2.18 15.82 1.90
CA PRO A 186 1.59 15.04 0.81
C PRO A 186 1.81 13.53 0.95
N ILE A 187 3.02 13.09 1.30
CA ILE A 187 3.34 11.67 1.46
C ILE A 187 2.58 11.07 2.63
N LEU A 188 2.57 11.74 3.79
CA LEU A 188 1.79 11.33 4.95
C LEU A 188 0.31 11.12 4.57
N ALA A 189 -0.31 12.14 3.98
CA ALA A 189 -1.72 12.12 3.62
C ALA A 189 -2.04 11.06 2.55
N GLY A 190 -1.19 10.96 1.53
CA GLY A 190 -1.29 9.96 0.47
C GLY A 190 -1.26 8.54 1.01
N TYR A 191 -0.32 8.22 1.90
CA TYR A 191 -0.20 6.87 2.45
C TYR A 191 -1.22 6.55 3.55
N ILE A 192 -1.75 7.54 4.26
CA ILE A 192 -2.98 7.35 5.07
C ILE A 192 -4.12 6.94 4.13
N ALA A 193 -4.36 7.69 3.05
CA ALA A 193 -5.43 7.40 2.10
C ALA A 193 -5.27 6.03 1.43
N VAL A 194 -4.04 5.65 1.04
CA VAL A 194 -3.73 4.33 0.48
C VAL A 194 -4.06 3.21 1.46
N SER A 195 -3.79 3.40 2.75
CA SER A 195 -4.12 2.36 3.74
C SER A 195 -5.63 2.14 3.92
N ILE A 196 -6.47 3.05 3.44
CA ILE A 196 -7.94 2.98 3.53
C ILE A 196 -8.56 2.51 2.20
N ALA A 197 -8.07 3.03 1.07
CA ALA A 197 -8.68 2.85 -0.27
C ALA A 197 -7.79 2.13 -1.30
N ASP A 198 -6.62 1.64 -0.89
CA ASP A 198 -5.55 1.14 -1.76
C ASP A 198 -5.00 2.24 -2.70
N LYS A 199 -4.35 1.84 -3.79
CA LYS A 199 -3.74 2.72 -4.81
C LYS A 199 -4.64 3.88 -5.29
N PRO A 200 -5.96 3.72 -5.49
CA PRO A 200 -6.84 4.83 -5.86
C PRO A 200 -6.86 6.02 -4.88
N GLY A 201 -6.56 5.78 -3.60
CA GLY A 201 -6.48 6.83 -2.58
C GLY A 201 -5.20 7.67 -2.63
N LEU A 202 -4.17 7.24 -3.35
CA LEU A 202 -2.84 7.88 -3.31
C LEU A 202 -2.88 9.33 -3.78
N VAL A 203 -3.31 9.56 -5.01
CA VAL A 203 -3.37 10.89 -5.63
C VAL A 203 -4.26 11.87 -4.85
N PRO A 204 -5.52 11.51 -4.49
CA PRO A 204 -6.36 12.44 -3.72
C PRO A 204 -5.80 12.73 -2.33
N GLY A 205 -5.17 11.76 -1.68
CA GLY A 205 -4.49 11.98 -0.40
C GLY A 205 -3.29 12.93 -0.55
N MET A 206 -2.44 12.75 -1.56
CA MET A 206 -1.29 13.61 -1.81
C MET A 206 -1.71 15.05 -2.17
N ILE A 207 -2.70 15.22 -3.04
CA ILE A 207 -3.23 16.54 -3.41
C ILE A 207 -3.88 17.21 -2.21
N GLY A 208 -4.73 16.49 -1.47
CA GLY A 208 -5.35 17.02 -0.25
C GLY A 208 -4.31 17.42 0.80
N GLY A 209 -3.27 16.61 0.99
CA GLY A 209 -2.17 16.94 1.90
C GLY A 209 -1.33 18.14 1.43
N ALA A 210 -1.10 18.28 0.13
CA ALA A 210 -0.42 19.43 -0.45
C ALA A 210 -1.22 20.73 -0.26
N ILE A 211 -2.52 20.69 -0.56
CA ILE A 211 -3.43 21.81 -0.30
C ILE A 211 -3.41 22.15 1.19
N ALA A 212 -3.60 21.16 2.07
CA ALA A 212 -3.57 21.38 3.52
C ALA A 212 -2.26 22.01 4.03
N ALA A 213 -1.12 21.71 3.40
CA ALA A 213 0.17 22.31 3.73
C ALA A 213 0.39 23.70 3.12
N ASP A 214 -0.35 24.06 2.07
CA ASP A 214 -0.22 25.31 1.34
C ASP A 214 -1.47 26.19 1.54
N GLY A 215 -1.37 27.11 2.50
CA GLY A 215 -2.47 28.00 2.87
C GLY A 215 -2.91 28.97 1.77
N SER A 216 -2.14 29.11 0.68
CA SER A 216 -2.53 29.95 -0.46
C SER A 216 -3.83 29.47 -1.14
N PHE A 217 -4.18 28.19 -1.01
CA PHE A 217 -5.41 27.62 -1.57
C PHE A 217 -6.69 28.05 -0.84
N TYR A 218 -6.61 28.45 0.44
CA TYR A 218 -7.78 28.80 1.27
C TYR A 218 -7.56 30.08 2.10
N GLY A 219 -6.65 30.94 1.65
CA GLY A 219 -6.44 32.27 2.25
C GLY A 219 -5.90 32.26 3.68
N SER A 220 -5.02 31.31 4.00
CA SER A 220 -4.35 31.22 5.31
C SER A 220 -2.85 31.44 5.17
N ASP A 221 -2.27 32.34 5.99
CA ASP A 221 -0.83 32.58 6.00
C ASP A 221 -0.03 31.41 6.61
N ALA A 222 -0.66 30.66 7.53
CA ALA A 222 0.00 29.57 8.26
C ALA A 222 -0.22 28.19 7.61
N GLY A 223 -1.28 28.04 6.81
CA GLY A 223 -1.79 26.75 6.37
C GLY A 223 -2.29 25.85 7.52
N ALA A 224 -2.88 24.72 7.18
CA ALA A 224 -3.31 23.70 8.14
C ALA A 224 -2.16 22.73 8.50
N GLY A 225 -1.09 22.73 7.69
CA GLY A 225 0.16 22.04 7.95
C GLY A 225 0.00 20.53 8.14
N PHE A 226 0.77 19.98 9.08
CA PHE A 226 0.79 18.54 9.35
C PHE A 226 -0.57 18.00 9.82
N LEU A 227 -1.27 18.72 10.70
CA LEU A 227 -2.57 18.29 11.22
C LEU A 227 -3.63 18.29 10.10
N GLY A 228 -3.62 19.32 9.25
CA GLY A 228 -4.45 19.36 8.06
C GLY A 228 -4.16 18.19 7.12
N GLY A 229 -2.89 17.83 6.92
CA GLY A 229 -2.51 16.67 6.11
C GLY A 229 -3.05 15.34 6.64
N ILE A 230 -3.06 15.14 7.97
CA ILE A 230 -3.68 13.95 8.58
C ILE A 230 -5.17 13.91 8.24
N VAL A 231 -5.89 15.01 8.48
CA VAL A 231 -7.33 15.11 8.20
C VAL A 231 -7.60 14.87 6.72
N ALA A 232 -6.82 15.50 5.83
CA ALA A 232 -6.91 15.33 4.39
C ALA A 232 -6.67 13.87 3.95
N GLY A 233 -5.69 13.19 4.54
CA GLY A 233 -5.40 11.78 4.25
C GLY A 233 -6.57 10.85 4.60
N PHE A 234 -7.18 11.04 5.77
CA PHE A 234 -8.37 10.26 6.15
C PHE A 234 -9.57 10.59 5.27
N LEU A 235 -9.82 11.88 5.03
CA LEU A 235 -10.91 12.34 4.18
C LEU A 235 -10.79 11.76 2.76
N ALA A 236 -9.62 11.89 2.14
CA ALA A 236 -9.33 11.34 0.82
C ALA A 236 -9.46 9.82 0.77
N GLY A 237 -8.97 9.12 1.79
CA GLY A 237 -9.10 7.67 1.90
C GLY A 237 -10.56 7.22 1.94
N TYR A 238 -11.38 7.84 2.79
CA TYR A 238 -12.79 7.46 2.90
C TYR A 238 -13.62 7.87 1.69
N ILE A 239 -13.35 9.02 1.06
CA ILE A 239 -14.00 9.42 -0.20
C ILE A 239 -13.64 8.45 -1.31
N ALA A 240 -12.36 8.13 -1.49
CA ALA A 240 -11.92 7.21 -2.53
C ALA A 240 -12.51 5.81 -2.32
N LYS A 241 -12.57 5.33 -1.07
CA LYS A 241 -13.22 4.07 -0.72
C LYS A 241 -14.72 4.10 -1.03
N TRP A 242 -15.40 5.19 -0.68
CA TRP A 242 -16.82 5.33 -0.96
C TRP A 242 -17.14 5.27 -2.46
N ILE A 243 -16.33 5.92 -3.31
CA ILE A 243 -16.50 5.85 -4.77
C ILE A 243 -16.17 4.44 -5.30
N LYS A 244 -15.16 3.78 -4.73
CA LYS A 244 -14.78 2.41 -5.08
C LYS A 244 -15.91 1.41 -4.85
N ASP A 245 -16.74 1.62 -3.82
CA ASP A 245 -17.84 0.74 -3.46
C ASP A 245 -19.10 0.94 -4.34
N ILE A 246 -19.12 1.94 -5.23
CA ILE A 246 -20.21 2.18 -6.17
C ILE A 246 -20.22 1.09 -7.26
N LYS A 247 -21.34 0.39 -7.41
CA LYS A 247 -21.52 -0.62 -8.45
C LYS A 247 -21.53 0.04 -9.84
N VAL A 248 -20.55 -0.33 -10.67
CA VAL A 248 -20.44 0.13 -12.06
C VAL A 248 -20.57 -1.02 -13.07
N PRO A 249 -20.95 -0.76 -14.33
CA PRO A 249 -20.91 -1.76 -15.38
C PRO A 249 -19.50 -2.34 -15.58
N LYS A 250 -19.40 -3.62 -15.98
CA LYS A 250 -18.11 -4.31 -16.18
C LYS A 250 -17.14 -3.55 -17.09
N ALA A 251 -17.66 -2.83 -18.10
CA ALA A 251 -16.87 -2.02 -19.01
C ALA A 251 -16.09 -0.88 -18.32
N MET A 252 -16.55 -0.40 -17.16
CA MET A 252 -15.92 0.70 -16.43
C MET A 252 -14.95 0.23 -15.34
N ALA A 253 -14.99 -1.04 -14.95
CA ALA A 253 -14.21 -1.56 -13.82
C ALA A 253 -12.69 -1.25 -13.90
N PRO A 254 -12.01 -1.33 -15.06
CA PRO A 254 -10.59 -0.98 -15.16
C PRO A 254 -10.33 0.53 -15.03
N ILE A 255 -11.26 1.36 -15.49
CA ILE A 255 -11.10 2.82 -15.56
C ILE A 255 -11.36 3.45 -14.18
N MET A 256 -12.19 2.82 -13.35
CA MET A 256 -12.53 3.30 -12.02
C MET A 256 -11.32 3.59 -11.13
N PRO A 257 -10.44 2.62 -10.79
CA PRO A 257 -9.32 2.83 -9.88
C PRO A 257 -8.19 3.68 -10.48
N ILE A 258 -8.08 3.75 -11.81
CA ILE A 258 -6.98 4.43 -12.49
C ILE A 258 -7.31 5.90 -12.77
N ILE A 259 -8.55 6.20 -13.17
CA ILE A 259 -8.94 7.53 -13.68
C ILE A 259 -10.05 8.14 -12.82
N ILE A 260 -11.19 7.45 -12.68
CA ILE A 260 -12.39 8.07 -12.10
C ILE A 260 -12.21 8.37 -10.62
N ILE A 261 -11.82 7.37 -9.83
CA ILE A 261 -11.67 7.52 -8.38
C ILE A 261 -10.61 8.58 -8.05
N PRO A 262 -9.39 8.55 -8.63
CA PRO A 262 -8.39 9.58 -8.35
C PRO A 262 -8.87 10.99 -8.69
N ILE A 263 -9.50 11.20 -9.84
CA ILE A 263 -9.93 12.54 -10.27
C ILE A 263 -11.05 13.07 -9.37
N ILE A 264 -12.14 12.31 -9.23
CA ILE A 264 -13.30 12.76 -8.46
C ILE A 264 -12.93 12.98 -7.01
N SER A 265 -12.18 12.04 -6.40
CA SER A 265 -11.76 12.17 -5.00
C SER A 265 -10.88 13.40 -4.81
N SER A 266 -9.97 13.70 -5.75
CA SER A 266 -9.07 14.86 -5.64
C SER A 266 -9.83 16.18 -5.71
N VAL A 267 -10.82 16.26 -6.63
CA VAL A 267 -11.68 17.44 -6.75
C VAL A 267 -12.49 17.63 -5.48
N VAL A 268 -13.14 16.58 -4.97
CA VAL A 268 -13.97 16.68 -3.77
C VAL A 268 -13.14 17.07 -2.54
N VAL A 269 -11.99 16.41 -2.31
CA VAL A 269 -11.10 16.72 -1.18
C VAL A 269 -10.56 18.15 -1.29
N GLY A 270 -10.15 18.56 -2.49
CA GLY A 270 -9.65 19.92 -2.72
C GLY A 270 -10.70 20.98 -2.43
N LEU A 271 -11.94 20.79 -2.92
CA LEU A 271 -13.03 21.73 -2.68
C LEU A 271 -13.38 21.84 -1.19
N ILE A 272 -13.35 20.74 -0.43
CA ILE A 272 -13.62 20.74 1.02
C ILE A 272 -12.56 21.52 1.80
N PHE A 273 -11.32 21.56 1.33
CA PHE A 273 -10.27 22.35 1.98
C PHE A 273 -10.30 23.83 1.58
N ILE A 274 -10.76 24.13 0.36
CA ILE A 274 -10.78 25.49 -0.20
C ILE A 274 -11.98 26.30 0.34
N PHE A 275 -13.13 25.65 0.58
CA PHE A 275 -14.40 26.29 0.94
C PHE A 275 -14.97 25.74 2.25
#